data_AF-A0A1Y3WY80-F1
#
_entry.id   AF-A0A1Y3WY80-F1
#
_cell.length_a   1.000
_cell.length_b   1.000
_cell.length_c   1.000
_cell.angle_alpha   90.00
_cell.angle_beta   90.00
_cell.angle_gamma   90.00
#
_symmetry.space_group_name_H-M   'P 1'
#
loop_
_entity.id
_entity.type
_entity.pdbx_description
1 polymer ?
#
loop_
_entity_poly.entity_id
_entity_poly.type
_entity_poly.pdbx_seq_one_letter_code
_entity_poly.pdbx_strand_id
1 'polypeptide(L)'
;MSENKTVKYHIPEQGIYVYARTSEGKTEMIILNSTNKEQVLPCQHYNALTRDSKGGTILTSGKKVDFTKNLIIPANQSLIIEFK
;
A
#
# COMPACT_ATOMS: atom_id res chain seq x y z
N MET A 1 3.00 -24.87 -12.58
CA MET A 1 3.03 -23.56 -13.28
C MET A 1 3.83 -22.61 -12.42
N SER A 2 4.82 -21.91 -12.96
CA SER A 2 5.62 -20.96 -12.18
C SER A 2 4.75 -19.77 -11.79
N GLU A 3 4.56 -19.55 -10.49
CA GLU A 3 3.84 -18.39 -9.97
C GLU A 3 4.58 -17.10 -10.36
N ASN A 4 3.95 -16.22 -11.14
CA ASN A 4 4.51 -14.90 -11.44
C ASN A 4 4.39 -14.00 -10.19
N LYS A 5 5.37 -14.10 -9.29
CA LYS A 5 5.54 -13.20 -8.14
C LYS A 5 6.30 -11.96 -8.59
N THR A 6 5.65 -10.80 -8.53
CA THR A 6 6.29 -9.52 -8.81
C THR A 6 6.36 -8.69 -7.54
N VAL A 7 7.51 -8.10 -7.28
CA VAL A 7 7.77 -7.21 -6.14
C VAL A 7 8.16 -5.83 -6.65
N LYS A 8 7.54 -4.78 -6.10
CA LYS A 8 7.92 -3.39 -6.34
C LYS A 8 8.02 -2.65 -5.01
N TYR A 9 9.01 -1.76 -4.87
CA TYR A 9 9.18 -0.93 -3.68
C TYR A 9 9.33 0.54 -4.05
N HIS A 10 8.94 1.43 -3.13
CA HIS A 10 9.10 2.87 -3.24
C HIS A 10 9.29 3.47 -1.84
N ILE A 11 10.20 4.44 -1.73
CA ILE A 11 10.42 5.23 -0.50
C ILE A 11 9.96 6.66 -0.81
N PRO A 12 8.69 6.99 -0.52
CA PRO A 12 8.11 8.27 -0.91
C PRO A 12 8.63 9.45 -0.07
N GLU A 13 8.80 9.23 1.23
CA GLU A 13 9.23 10.23 2.21
C GLU A 13 10.06 9.55 3.30
N GLN A 14 10.81 10.33 4.07
CA GLN A 14 11.61 9.81 5.17
C GLN A 14 10.73 9.08 6.19
N GLY A 15 10.99 7.77 6.36
CA GLY A 15 10.29 6.92 7.33
C GLY A 15 9.01 6.24 6.80
N ILE A 16 8.60 6.51 5.55
CA ILE A 16 7.53 5.74 4.89
C ILE A 16 8.15 4.76 3.90
N TYR A 17 7.75 3.50 3.99
CA TYR A 17 8.14 2.45 3.05
C TYR A 17 6.90 1.86 2.42
N VAL A 18 6.88 1.77 1.09
CA VAL A 18 5.78 1.19 0.34
C VAL A 18 6.29 0.00 -0.47
N TYR A 19 5.61 -1.13 -0.30
CA TYR A 19 5.90 -2.39 -0.97
C TYR A 19 4.62 -2.92 -1.60
N ALA A 20 4.70 -3.43 -2.83
CA ALA A 20 3.60 -4.13 -3.47
C ALA A 20 4.06 -5.49 -3.98
N ARG A 21 3.31 -6.53 -3.62
CA ARG A 21 3.49 -7.90 -4.09
C ARG A 21 2.25 -8.36 -4.82
N THR A 22 2.44 -8.88 -6.02
CA THR A 22 1.37 -9.55 -6.76
C THR A 22 1.61 -11.05 -6.75
N SER A 23 0.58 -11.83 -6.40
CA SER A 23 0.55 -13.29 -6.43
C SER A 23 -0.83 -13.73 -6.89
N GLU A 24 -0.91 -14.62 -7.87
CA GLU A 24 -2.19 -15.17 -8.38
C GLU A 24 -3.23 -14.10 -8.78
N GLY A 25 -2.77 -12.96 -9.33
CA GLY A 25 -3.65 -11.86 -9.75
C GLY A 25 -4.26 -11.06 -8.60
N LYS A 26 -3.78 -11.26 -7.37
CA LYS A 26 -4.05 -10.39 -6.22
C LYS A 26 -2.81 -9.61 -5.87
N THR A 27 -2.98 -8.35 -5.52
CA THR A 27 -1.91 -7.46 -5.10
C THR A 27 -2.11 -7.06 -3.64
N GLU A 28 -1.06 -7.23 -2.85
CA GLU A 28 -0.96 -6.78 -1.46
C GLU A 28 0.00 -5.60 -1.43
N MET A 29 -0.50 -4.42 -1.06
CA MET A 29 0.31 -3.25 -0.81
C MET A 29 0.51 -3.07 0.69
N ILE A 30 1.77 -3.07 1.11
CA ILE A 30 2.21 -2.91 2.48
C ILE A 30 2.84 -1.52 2.60
N ILE A 31 2.30 -0.70 3.49
CA ILE A 31 2.81 0.64 3.80
C ILE A 31 3.25 0.64 5.26
N LEU A 32 4.51 0.97 5.52
CA LEU A 32 5.07 1.03 6.86
C LEU A 32 5.44 2.47 7.21
N ASN A 33 4.97 2.95 8.36
CA ASN A 33 5.42 4.18 8.98
C ASN A 33 6.37 3.84 10.14
N SER A 34 7.67 4.05 9.91
CA SER A 34 8.73 3.82 10.91
C SER A 34 9.01 5.04 11.78
N THR A 35 8.14 6.06 11.74
CA THR A 35 8.26 7.26 12.56
C THR A 35 7.29 7.22 13.74
N ASN A 36 7.59 8.01 14.76
CA ASN A 36 6.74 8.18 15.93
C ASN A 36 5.62 9.21 15.73
N LYS A 37 5.31 9.58 14.48
CA LYS A 37 4.26 10.55 14.13
C LYS A 37 3.34 9.96 13.07
N GLU A 38 2.07 10.35 13.11
CA GLU A 38 1.15 10.08 12.01
C GLU A 38 1.68 10.78 10.75
N GLN A 39 1.57 10.10 9.62
CA GLN A 39 1.98 10.64 8.33
C GLN A 39 0.85 10.51 7.31
N VAL A 40 0.75 11.50 6.45
CA VAL A 40 -0.16 11.49 5.30
C VAL A 40 0.66 11.10 4.09
N LEU A 41 0.30 10.00 3.43
CA LEU A 41 0.90 9.54 2.19
C LEU A 41 0.06 10.03 1.00
N PRO A 42 0.56 10.96 0.18
CA PRO A 42 -0.14 11.42 -1.02
C PRO A 42 -0.36 10.29 -2.04
N CYS A 43 -1.51 10.30 -2.72
CA CYS A 43 -1.89 9.23 -3.64
C CYS A 43 -0.93 9.03 -4.81
N GLN A 44 -0.27 10.10 -5.23
CA GLN A 44 0.73 10.11 -6.30
C GLN A 44 1.85 9.09 -6.08
N HIS A 45 2.20 8.80 -4.82
CA HIS A 45 3.30 7.90 -4.47
C HIS A 45 3.00 6.40 -4.66
N TYR A 46 1.73 6.00 -4.67
CA TYR A 46 1.35 4.60 -4.86
C TYR A 46 0.51 4.36 -6.12
N ASN A 47 0.17 5.39 -6.89
CA ASN A 47 -0.52 5.25 -8.19
C ASN A 47 0.18 4.25 -9.13
N ALA A 48 1.52 4.29 -9.21
CA ALA A 48 2.29 3.35 -10.04
C ALA A 48 2.24 1.89 -9.53
N LEU A 49 1.91 1.70 -8.25
CA LEU A 49 1.79 0.38 -7.60
C LEU A 49 0.35 -0.14 -7.68
N THR A 50 -0.65 0.73 -7.65
CA THR A 50 -2.07 0.37 -7.72
C THR A 50 -2.58 0.14 -9.14
N ARG A 51 -1.82 0.51 -10.19
CA ARG A 51 -2.19 0.34 -11.60
C ARG A 51 -3.59 0.93 -11.85
N ASP A 52 -4.52 0.12 -12.37
CA ASP A 52 -5.90 0.51 -12.70
C ASP A 52 -6.88 0.35 -11.53
N SER A 53 -6.42 -0.24 -10.41
CA SER A 53 -7.27 -0.42 -9.24
C SER A 53 -7.57 0.93 -8.59
N LYS A 54 -8.85 1.22 -8.39
CA LYS A 54 -9.34 2.47 -7.77
C LYS A 54 -9.50 2.38 -6.26
N GLY A 55 -9.35 1.20 -5.69
CA GLY A 55 -9.47 0.98 -4.26
C GLY A 55 -9.10 -0.44 -3.84
N GLY A 56 -9.11 -0.67 -2.54
CA GLY A 56 -8.75 -1.95 -1.94
C GLY A 56 -9.35 -2.11 -0.54
N THR A 57 -8.95 -3.17 0.16
CA THR A 57 -9.44 -3.50 1.49
C THR A 57 -8.27 -3.63 2.46
N ILE A 58 -8.32 -2.92 3.59
CA ILE A 58 -7.35 -3.10 4.68
C ILE A 58 -7.59 -4.45 5.34
N LEU A 59 -6.62 -5.36 5.28
CA LEU A 59 -6.79 -6.74 5.74
C LEU A 59 -7.06 -6.85 7.24
N THR A 60 -6.48 -5.97 8.06
CA THR A 60 -6.63 -6.02 9.53
C THR A 60 -7.99 -5.53 10.03
N SER A 61 -8.71 -4.71 9.24
CA SER A 61 -9.97 -4.07 9.67
C SER A 61 -11.16 -4.33 8.74
N GLY A 62 -10.93 -4.85 7.54
CA GLY A 62 -11.95 -4.97 6.49
C GLY A 62 -12.40 -3.64 5.88
N LYS A 63 -11.82 -2.51 6.31
CA LYS A 63 -12.19 -1.17 5.82
C LYS A 63 -11.77 -1.01 4.35
N LYS A 64 -12.69 -0.49 3.53
CA LYS A 64 -12.41 -0.12 2.14
C LYS A 64 -11.58 1.17 2.06
N VAL A 65 -10.68 1.20 1.10
CA VAL A 65 -9.78 2.32 0.81
C VAL A 65 -10.01 2.77 -0.63
N ASP A 66 -9.99 4.08 -0.82
CA ASP A 66 -10.06 4.75 -2.12
C ASP A 66 -8.65 5.24 -2.49
N PHE A 67 -8.07 4.71 -3.56
CA PHE A 67 -6.71 5.04 -3.97
C PHE A 67 -6.59 6.43 -4.61
N THR A 68 -7.70 7.10 -4.90
CA THR A 68 -7.69 8.49 -5.39
C THR A 68 -7.45 9.52 -4.28
N LYS A 69 -7.51 9.09 -3.02
CA LYS A 69 -7.37 9.94 -1.83
C LYS A 69 -6.11 9.57 -1.08
N ASN A 70 -5.50 10.54 -0.40
CA ASN A 70 -4.35 10.33 0.46
C ASN A 70 -4.64 9.31 1.57
N LEU A 71 -3.62 8.56 1.97
CA LEU A 71 -3.70 7.61 3.08
C LEU A 71 -3.14 8.24 4.35
N ILE A 72 -3.78 7.97 5.47
CA ILE A 72 -3.27 8.32 6.80
C ILE A 72 -2.65 7.06 7.39
N ILE A 73 -1.35 7.13 7.70
CA ILE A 73 -0.59 6.02 8.26
C ILE A 73 -0.23 6.38 9.71
N PRO A 74 -0.82 5.71 10.70
CA PRO A 74 -0.54 6.00 12.11
C PRO A 74 0.94 5.78 12.45
N ALA A 75 1.41 6.47 13.50
CA ALA A 75 2.76 6.35 14.01
C ALA A 75 3.11 4.89 14.35
N ASN A 76 4.30 4.44 13.95
CA ASN A 76 4.81 3.08 14.21
C ASN A 76 3.86 1.95 13.77
N GLN A 77 3.06 2.17 12.73
CA GLN A 77 2.11 1.17 12.22
C GLN A 77 2.34 0.83 10.76
N SER A 78 1.81 -0.34 10.38
CA SER A 78 1.72 -0.78 9.00
C SER A 78 0.28 -0.90 8.53
N LEU A 79 0.00 -0.47 7.31
CA LEU A 79 -1.23 -0.80 6.59
C LEU A 79 -0.95 -1.88 5.56
N ILE A 80 -1.83 -2.89 5.50
CA ILE A 80 -1.79 -3.93 4.47
C ILE A 80 -3.12 -3.86 3.72
N ILE A 81 -3.05 -3.54 2.43
CA ILE A 81 -4.22 -3.31 1.58
C ILE A 81 -4.21 -4.34 0.44
N GLU A 82 -5.27 -5.15 0.33
CA GLU A 82 -5.46 -6.11 -0.77
C GLU A 82 -6.35 -5.50 -1.86
N PHE A 83 -5.97 -5.72 -3.12
CA PHE A 83 -6.75 -5.37 -4.32
C PHE A 83 -6.40 -6.32 -5.49
N LYS A 84 -7.12 -6.20 -6.61
CA LYS A 84 -6.83 -6.94 -7.85
C LYS A 84 -5.88 -6.16 -8.75
#